data_AF-A0AAD7Z6Y9-F1
#
_entry.id   AF-A0AAD7Z6Y9-F1
#
_cell.length_a   1.000
_cell.length_b   1.000
_cell.length_c   1.000
_cell.angle_alpha   90.00
_cell.angle_beta   90.00
_cell.angle_gamma   90.00
#
_symmetry.space_group_name_H-M   'P 1'
#
loop_
_entity.id
_entity.type
_entity.pdbx_description
1 polymer ?
#
loop_
_entity_poly.entity_id
_entity_poly.type
_entity_poly.pdbx_seq_one_letter_code
_entity_poly.pdbx_strand_id
1 'polypeptide(L)' 'MADVLIYFPNEILEYILENDILSAEDICNFGSTCTKFRNLISSSNKLWKTKFEQR' A
#
# COMPACT_ATOMS: atom_id res chain seq x y z
N MET A 1 5.86 19.07 -7.97
CA MET A 1 4.79 18.12 -8.34
C MET A 1 4.28 17.57 -7.02
N ALA A 2 3.04 17.87 -6.62
CA ALA A 2 2.53 17.42 -5.33
C ALA A 2 2.09 15.96 -5.47
N ASP A 3 2.62 15.07 -4.64
CA ASP A 3 2.21 13.66 -4.61
C ASP A 3 0.78 13.57 -4.07
N VAL A 4 -0.20 13.53 -4.99
CA VAL A 4 -1.64 13.54 -4.68
C VAL A 4 -2.02 12.40 -3.72
N LEU A 5 -1.30 11.28 -3.79
CA LEU A 5 -1.49 10.10 -2.93
C LEU A 5 -1.26 10.39 -1.44
N ILE A 6 -0.45 11.41 -1.09
CA ILE A 6 -0.25 11.83 0.31
C ILE A 6 -1.54 12.39 0.93
N TYR A 7 -2.47 12.89 0.13
CA TYR A 7 -3.75 13.42 0.62
C TYR A 7 -4.86 12.38 0.70
N PHE A 8 -4.64 11.18 0.13
CA PHE A 8 -5.65 10.13 0.18
C PHE A 8 -5.78 9.54 1.60
N PRO A 9 -7.01 9.20 2.04
CA PRO A 9 -7.22 8.41 3.23
C PRO A 9 -6.51 7.05 3.12
N ASN A 10 -6.09 6.51 4.26
CA ASN A 10 -5.40 5.22 4.32
C ASN A 10 -6.24 4.09 3.69
N GLU A 11 -7.55 4.10 3.89
CA GLU A 11 -8.49 3.11 3.32
C GLU A 11 -8.47 3.09 1.78
N ILE A 12 -8.36 4.26 1.16
CA ILE A 12 -8.28 4.38 -0.30
C ILE A 12 -6.93 3.87 -0.79
N LEU A 13 -5.85 4.18 -0.07
CA LEU A 13 -4.53 3.67 -0.40
C LEU A 13 -4.47 2.14 -0.27
N GLU A 14 -5.04 1.57 0.80
CA GLU A 14 -5.15 0.12 0.97
C GLU A 14 -5.93 -0.52 -0.18
N TYR A 15 -7.09 0.04 -0.53
CA TYR A 15 -7.90 -0.46 -1.64
C TYR A 15 -7.12 -0.48 -2.98
N ILE A 16 -6.33 0.56 -3.25
CA ILE A 16 -5.47 0.61 -4.44
C ILE A 16 -4.38 -0.48 -4.36
N LEU A 17 -3.72 -0.62 -3.21
CA LEU A 17 -2.62 -1.58 -3.01
C LEU A 17 -3.08 -3.04 -2.99
N GLU A 18 -4.35 -3.31 -2.69
CA GLU A 18 -4.96 -4.64 -2.75
C GLU A 18 -5.12 -5.17 -4.18
N ASN A 19 -4.96 -4.34 -5.23
CA ASN A 19 -5.15 -4.75 -6.62
C ASN A 19 -4.17 -5.86 -7.06
N ASP A 20 -4.67 -6.94 -7.68
CA ASP A 20 -3.89 -8.12 -8.10
C ASP A 20 -2.71 -7.82 -9.04
N ILE A 21 -2.76 -6.70 -9.77
CA ILE A 21 -1.68 -6.28 -10.68
C ILE A 21 -0.41 -5.89 -9.89
N LEU A 22 -0.57 -5.44 -8.63
CA LEU A 22 0.54 -5.04 -7.77
C LEU A 22 1.08 -6.24 -6.99
N SER A 23 2.37 -6.50 -7.16
CA SER A 23 3.07 -7.53 -6.41
C SER A 23 3.41 -7.08 -4.98
N ALA A 24 3.81 -8.04 -4.13
CA ALA A 24 4.34 -7.72 -2.80
C ALA A 24 5.60 -6.82 -2.88
N GLU A 25 6.40 -6.94 -3.94
CA GLU A 25 7.57 -6.10 -4.19
C GLU A 25 7.15 -4.65 -4.49
N ASP A 26 6.12 -4.46 -5.32
CA ASP A 26 5.58 -3.13 -5.63
C ASP A 26 5.08 -2.41 -4.37
N ILE A 27 4.42 -3.14 -3.46
CA ILE A 27 3.97 -2.61 -2.17
C ILE A 27 5.18 -2.20 -1.30
N CYS A 28 6.21 -3.03 -1.20
CA CYS A 28 7.43 -2.68 -0.46
C CYS A 28 8.12 -1.42 -1.04
N ASN A 29 8.18 -1.32 -2.37
CA ASN A 29 8.72 -0.15 -3.05
C ASN A 29 7.87 1.11 -2.77
N PHE A 30 6.54 0.99 -2.80
CA PHE A 30 5.62 2.08 -2.43
C PHE A 30 5.86 2.57 -1.00
N GLY A 31 6.05 1.65 -0.05
CA GLY A 31 6.36 1.98 1.36
C GLY A 31 7.70 2.67 1.57
N SER A 32 8.63 2.51 0.63
CA SER A 32 9.96 3.12 0.69
C SER A 32 9.97 4.58 0.27
N THR A 33 8.88 5.10 -0.29
CA THR A 33 8.80 6.48 -0.79
C THR A 33 8.67 7.53 0.33
N CYS A 34 7.85 7.28 1.36
CA CYS A 34 7.66 8.21 2.46
C CYS A 34 7.17 7.54 3.75
N THR A 35 7.35 8.24 4.88
CA THR A 35 6.97 7.75 6.21
C THR A 35 5.48 7.41 6.33
N LYS A 36 4.59 8.16 5.66
CA LYS A 36 3.15 7.87 5.67
C LYS A 36 2.87 6.49 5.10
N PHE A 37 3.40 6.19 3.91
CA PHE A 37 3.16 4.92 3.23
C PHE A 37 3.88 3.77 3.91
N ARG A 38 5.09 4.02 4.46
CA ARG A 38 5.76 3.04 5.32
C ARG A 38 4.89 2.64 6.50
N ASN A 39 4.31 3.62 7.21
CA ASN A 39 3.45 3.36 8.36
C ASN A 39 2.19 2.58 7.93
N LEU A 40 1.56 2.98 6.82
CA LEU A 40 0.41 2.28 6.24
C LEU A 40 0.74 0.79 6.00
N ILE A 41 1.79 0.52 5.25
CA ILE A 41 2.17 -0.84 4.86
C ILE A 41 2.59 -1.68 6.07
N SER A 42 3.30 -1.08 7.03
CA SER A 42 3.74 -1.81 8.23
C SER A 42 2.61 -2.15 9.20
N SER A 43 1.47 -1.45 9.15
CA SER A 43 0.36 -1.62 10.07
C SER A 43 -0.86 -2.31 9.47
N SER A 44 -0.96 -2.37 8.13
CA SER A 44 -2.10 -2.96 7.45
C SER A 44 -2.02 -4.48 7.33
N ASN A 45 -2.46 -5.19 8.37
CA ASN A 45 -2.60 -6.64 8.35
C ASN A 45 -3.57 -7.13 7.25
N LYS A 46 -4.61 -6.33 6.96
CA LYS A 46 -5.61 -6.62 5.93
C LYS A 46 -4.93 -6.73 4.57
N LEU A 47 -4.15 -5.71 4.19
CA LEU A 47 -3.42 -5.68 2.92
C LEU A 47 -2.54 -6.91 2.72
N TRP A 48 -1.73 -7.26 3.73
CA TRP A 48 -0.82 -8.41 3.65
C TRP A 48 -1.55 -9.75 3.61
N LYS A 49 -2.67 -9.89 4.32
CA LYS A 49 -3.50 -11.08 4.25
C LYS A 49 -4.10 -11.26 2.85
N THR A 50 -4.68 -10.19 2.29
CA THR A 50 -5.23 -10.20 0.93
C THR A 50 -4.15 -10.55 -0.09
N LYS A 51 -2.95 -9.94 0.01
CA LYS A 51 -1.84 -10.24 -0.89
C LYS A 51 -1.29 -11.66 -0.78
N PHE A 52 -1.35 -12.24 0.41
CA PHE A 52 -0.98 -13.64 0.61
C PHE A 52 -1.99 -14.59 -0.04
N GLU A 53 -3.29 -14.28 0.01
CA GLU A 53 -4.36 -15.06 -0.60
C GLU A 53 -4.39 -14.94 -2.15
N GLN A 54 -3.90 -13.83 -2.71
CA GLN A 54 -3.79 -13.60 -4.16
C GLN A 54 -2.63 -14.33 -4.84
N ARG A 55 -1.78 -15.03 -4.08
CA ARG A 55 -0.54 -15.65 -4.57
C ARG A 55 -0.76 -16.95 -5.32
#